data_AF-A0A849QWM2-F1
#
_entry.id   AF-A0A849QWM2-F1
#
_cell.length_a   1.000
_cell.length_b   1.000
_cell.length_c   1.000
_cell.angle_alpha   90.00
_cell.angle_beta   90.00
_cell.angle_gamma   90.00
#
_symmetry.space_group_name_H-M   'P 1'
#
loop_
_entity.id
_entity.type
_entity.pdbx_description
1 polymer ?
#
loop_
_entity_poly.entity_id
_entity_poly.type
_entity_poly.pdbx_seq_one_letter_code
_entity_poly.pdbx_strand_id
1 'polypeptide(L)' 'MKIKEIIKQPEGRRLELKEHLPFGSNLAKTVIAFSNDAGGEIYLGVKDEPREYVGENVGEN' A
#
# COMPACT_ATOMS: atom_id res chain seq x y z
N MET A 1 -5.57 8.75 -11.46
CA MET A 1 -5.66 7.42 -12.12
C MET A 1 -6.86 6.65 -11.56
N LYS A 2 -7.37 5.63 -12.26
CA LYS A 2 -8.38 4.71 -11.70
C LYS A 2 -7.68 3.61 -10.89
N ILE A 3 -8.17 3.27 -9.70
CA ILE A 3 -7.57 2.26 -8.81
C ILE A 3 -7.29 0.91 -9.51
N LYS A 4 -8.19 0.50 -10.42
CA LYS A 4 -8.05 -0.72 -11.23
C LYS A 4 -6.81 -0.75 -12.12
N GLU A 5 -6.28 0.41 -12.50
CA GLU A 5 -5.04 0.54 -13.27
C GLU A 5 -3.81 0.63 -12.36
N ILE A 6 -3.97 1.15 -11.15
CA ILE A 6 -2.89 1.26 -10.17
C ILE A 6 -2.51 -0.12 -9.62
N ILE A 7 -3.49 -0.94 -9.24
CA ILE A 7 -3.20 -2.27 -8.67
C ILE A 7 -2.50 -3.21 -9.66
N LYS A 8 -2.57 -2.93 -10.97
CA LYS A 8 -1.87 -3.70 -12.01
C LYS A 8 -0.41 -3.27 -12.20
N GLN A 9 -0.01 -2.13 -11.64
CA GLN A 9 1.36 -1.67 -11.75
C GLN A 9 2.29 -2.50 -10.85
N PRO A 10 3.56 -2.67 -11.24
CA PRO A 10 4.55 -3.28 -10.38
C PRO A 10 4.79 -2.38 -9.16
N GLU A 11 4.93 -3.01 -7.99
CA GLU A 11 5.37 -2.31 -6.79
C GLU A 11 6.86 -1.95 -6.89
N GLY A 12 7.26 -0.94 -6.12
CA GLY A 12 8.64 -0.50 -6.07
C GLY A 12 8.81 0.81 -5.34
N ARG A 13 9.82 1.58 -5.76
CA ARG A 13 10.31 2.79 -5.07
C ARG A 13 9.23 3.86 -4.78
N ARG A 14 8.10 3.86 -5.50
CA ARG A 14 7.04 4.87 -5.38
C ARG A 14 5.64 4.27 -5.17
N LEU A 15 5.49 2.95 -5.20
CA LEU A 15 4.20 2.29 -5.10
C LEU A 15 4.35 1.04 -4.24
N GLU A 16 3.61 0.99 -3.13
CA GLU A 16 3.51 -0.19 -2.28
C GLU A 16 2.04 -0.55 -2.09
N LEU A 17 1.72 -1.82 -2.27
CA LEU A 17 0.38 -2.37 -2.16
C LEU A 17 0.36 -3.30 -0.94
N LYS A 18 -0.63 -3.15 -0.06
CA LYS A 18 -0.79 -3.99 1.11
C LYS A 18 -2.24 -4.43 1.25
N GLU A 19 -2.41 -5.69 1.63
CA GLU A 19 -3.72 -6.22 1.98
C GLU A 19 -4.22 -5.55 3.27
N HIS A 20 -3.37 -5.57 4.31
CA HIS A 20 -3.69 -5.04 5.63
C HIS A 20 -2.79 -3.88 6.05
N LEU A 21 -3.27 -3.10 7.02
CA LEU A 21 -2.46 -2.08 7.69
C LEU A 21 -1.23 -2.76 8.32
N PRO A 22 0.00 -2.38 7.95
CA PRO A 22 1.19 -2.98 8.53
C PRO A 22 1.25 -2.73 10.04
N PHE A 23 1.39 -3.78 10.84
CA PHE A 23 1.46 -3.68 12.29
C PHE A 23 2.76 -3.02 12.79
N GLY A 24 2.67 -2.40 13.97
CA GLY A 24 3.81 -1.81 14.67
C GLY A 24 4.44 -0.66 13.89
N SER A 25 5.77 -0.68 13.76
CA SER A 25 6.53 0.39 13.09
C SER A 25 6.70 0.21 11.58
N ASN A 26 6.13 -0.85 10.99
CA ASN A 26 6.36 -1.14 9.58
C ASN A 26 5.78 -0.07 8.65
N LEU A 27 4.57 0.43 8.94
CA LEU A 27 4.00 1.54 8.18
C LEU A 27 4.88 2.79 8.29
N ALA A 28 5.33 3.12 9.51
CA ALA A 28 6.19 4.28 9.73
C ALA A 28 7.52 4.16 8.96
N LYS A 29 8.12 2.97 8.90
CA LYS A 29 9.34 2.73 8.11
C LYS A 29 9.12 2.96 6.63
N THR A 30 8.03 2.45 6.06
CA THR A 30 7.68 2.70 4.65
C THR A 30 7.47 4.18 4.39
N VAL A 31 6.70 4.87 5.25
CA VAL A 31 6.46 6.32 5.11
C VAL A 31 7.77 7.10 5.16
N ILE A 32 8.68 6.78 6.08
CA ILE A 32 10.00 7.40 6.18
C ILE A 32 10.83 7.12 4.93
N ALA A 33 10.85 5.88 4.45
CA ALA A 33 11.58 5.48 3.25
C ALA A 33 11.10 6.24 2.00
N PHE A 34 9.79 6.37 1.81
CA PHE A 34 9.22 7.15 0.71
C PHE A 34 9.51 8.65 0.85
N SER A 35 9.41 9.20 2.06
CA SER A 35 9.63 10.62 2.33
C SER A 35 11.09 11.03 2.10
N ASN A 36 12.04 10.16 2.39
CA ASN A 36 13.48 10.42 2.22
C ASN A 36 13.95 10.31 0.75
N ASP A 37 13.08 9.90 -0.16
CA ASP A 37 13.46 9.50 -1.50
C ASP A 37 12.69 10.27 -2.60
N ALA A 38 11.88 9.62 -3.42
CA ALA A 38 11.12 10.27 -4.51
C ALA A 38 9.64 10.56 -4.15
N GLY A 39 9.27 10.38 -2.88
CA GLY A 39 7.89 10.23 -2.46
C GLY A 39 7.28 8.90 -2.95
N GLY A 40 6.02 8.66 -2.60
CA GLY A 40 5.32 7.45 -3.04
C GLY A 40 3.89 7.38 -2.56
N GLU A 41 3.20 6.34 -3.00
CA GLU A 41 1.82 6.03 -2.66
C GLU A 41 1.77 4.64 -2.02
N ILE A 42 1.04 4.54 -0.90
CA ILE A 42 0.74 3.28 -0.23
C ILE A 42 -0.76 3.05 -0.39
N TYR A 43 -1.15 1.95 -1.01
CA TYR A 43 -2.56 1.55 -1.08
C TYR A 43 -2.82 0.35 -0.19
N LEU A 44 -3.83 0.48 0.67
CA LEU A 44 -4.28 -0.57 1.60
C LEU A 44 -5.52 -1.28 1.03
N GLY A 45 -5.74 -2.52 1.44
CA GLY A 45 -6.85 -3.35 0.97
C GLY A 45 -6.62 -3.95 -0.42
N VAL A 46 -5.36 -4.17 -0.81
CA VAL A 46 -4.99 -4.81 -2.10
C VAL A 46 -4.19 -6.07 -1.82
N LYS A 47 -4.70 -7.22 -2.25
CA LYS A 47 -4.03 -8.52 -2.16
C LYS A 47 -3.05 -8.68 -3.32
N ASP A 48 -1.95 -9.39 -3.10
CA ASP A 48 -0.92 -9.64 -4.13
C ASP A 48 -1.29 -10.79 -5.07
N GLU A 49 -1.78 -11.91 -4.51
CA GLU A 49 -2.02 -13.14 -5.28
C GLU A 49 -3.40 -13.77 -4.93
N PRO A 50 -4.40 -13.66 -5.81
CA PRO A 50 -4.42 -12.86 -7.04
C PRO A 50 -4.44 -11.35 -6.73
N ARG A 51 -3.93 -10.53 -7.66
CA ARG A 51 -3.91 -9.08 -7.52
C ARG A 51 -5.33 -8.51 -7.56
N GLU A 52 -5.92 -8.26 -6.39
CA GLU A 52 -7.31 -7.86 -6.25
C GLU A 52 -7.54 -6.85 -5.12
N TYR A 53 -8.58 -6.03 -5.27
CA TYR A 53 -9.01 -5.11 -4.22
C TYR A 53 -9.95 -5.86 -3.26
N VAL A 54 -9.53 -6.00 -2.01
CA VAL A 54 -10.28 -6.67 -0.94
C VAL A 54 -10.83 -5.69 0.10
N GLY A 55 -10.33 -4.45 0.12
CA GLY A 55 -10.66 -3.45 1.15
C GLY A 55 -9.95 -3.74 2.48
N GLU A 56 -10.08 -2.84 3.46
CA GLU A 56 -9.47 -3.03 4.78
C GLU A 56 -10.51 -2.76 5.87
N ASN A 57 -10.58 -3.66 6.86
CA ASN A 57 -11.42 -3.46 8.04
C ASN A 57 -10.64 -2.68 9.09
N VAL A 58 -10.75 -1.35 9.03
CA VAL A 58 -10.28 -0.47 10.11
C VAL A 58 -11.39 -0.46 11.16
N GLY A 59 -11.28 -1.36 12.14
CA GLY A 59 -12.16 -1.37 13.29
C GLY A 59 -12.24 0.03 13.92
N GLU A 60 -13.43 0.44 14.35
CA GLU A 60 -13.61 1.65 15.14
C GLU A 60 -12.89 1.44 16.48
N ASN A 61 -11.76 2.12 16.68
CA ASN A 61 -11.10 2.23 17.98
C ASN A 61 -11.87 3.19 18.89
#